data_AF-A0A8T4A655-F1
#
_entry.id   AF-A0A8T4A655-F1
#
_cell.length_a   1.000
_cell.length_b   1.000
_cell.length_c   1.000
_cell.angle_alpha   90.00
_cell.angle_beta   90.00
_cell.angle_gamma   90.00
#
_symmetry.space_group_name_H-M   'P 1'
#
loop_
_entity.id
_entity.type
_entity.pdbx_description
1 polymer ?
#
loop_
_entity_poly.entity_id
_entity_poly.type
_entity_poly.pdbx_seq_one_letter_code
_entity_poly.pdbx_strand_id
1 'polypeptide(L)'
;GTYVVKASKEGFKPYFGAATLRNNQALPFSVILQPLSALGESSKLQGPVFQGRITNASGSPIQNVSVTLLTSINYSVVAKRNSNEQGMFYFAGDVQTGSYTLFCEKPGFKPYYENITLDQSFQERNITMEKIPEKLPVLVGMVFGPDGKGLEGTMVAIIETRDYNYTTKNGSFSIYSNKVERGKTYTVLAFKKGYLPQIKKVTIPRNETQVAKVYFWLYRLRLFMPIISVH
;
A
#
# COMPACT_ATOMS: atom_id res chain seq x y z
N GLY A 1 15.34 16.15 9.70
CA GLY A 1 14.23 15.20 9.95
C GLY A 1 14.56 14.32 11.12
N THR A 2 13.57 13.65 11.72
CA THR A 2 13.75 12.77 12.89
C THR A 2 13.94 11.33 12.43
N TYR A 3 14.97 10.64 12.94
CA TYR A 3 15.39 9.29 12.57
C TYR A 3 15.39 8.38 13.80
N VAL A 4 15.02 7.11 13.65
CA VAL A 4 15.20 6.13 14.73
C VAL A 4 16.66 5.67 14.77
N VAL A 5 17.29 5.82 15.93
CA VAL A 5 18.60 5.26 16.23
C VAL A 5 18.41 4.01 17.06
N LYS A 6 18.95 2.91 16.56
CA LYS A 6 19.21 1.70 17.34
C LYS A 6 20.64 1.74 17.84
N ALA A 7 20.81 1.68 19.16
CA ALA A 7 22.10 1.40 19.77
C ALA A 7 22.00 0.07 20.52
N SER A 8 22.83 -0.90 20.14
CA SER A 8 22.81 -2.25 20.73
C SER A 8 24.21 -2.79 20.89
N LYS A 9 24.45 -3.45 22.02
CA LYS A 9 25.67 -4.18 22.33
C LYS A 9 25.29 -5.47 23.07
N GLU A 10 25.97 -6.56 22.78
CA GLU A 10 25.77 -7.83 23.49
C GLU A 10 25.94 -7.63 25.00
N GLY A 11 25.01 -8.18 25.80
CA GLY A 11 24.99 -7.99 27.25
C GLY A 11 24.34 -6.68 27.72
N PHE A 12 23.72 -5.89 26.84
CA PHE A 12 23.05 -4.63 27.18
C PHE A 12 21.62 -4.57 26.63
N LYS A 13 20.71 -3.86 27.33
CA LYS A 13 19.38 -3.54 26.81
C LYS A 13 19.51 -2.64 25.56
N PRO A 14 18.99 -3.04 24.39
CA PRO A 14 19.04 -2.19 23.21
C PRO A 14 18.22 -0.92 23.43
N TYR A 15 18.78 0.21 23.02
CA TYR A 15 18.11 1.50 23.04
C TYR A 15 17.51 1.80 21.68
N PHE A 16 16.28 2.29 21.69
CA PHE A 16 15.60 2.86 20.55
C PHE A 16 15.20 4.28 20.89
N GLY A 17 15.66 5.25 20.09
CA GLY A 17 15.33 6.65 20.30
C GLY A 17 15.31 7.45 19.02
N ALA A 18 14.85 8.68 19.10
CA ALA A 18 14.80 9.62 17.99
C ALA A 18 16.08 10.48 17.96
N ALA A 19 16.75 10.55 16.81
CA ALA A 19 17.77 11.53 16.52
C ALA A 19 17.26 12.51 15.47
N THR A 20 17.40 13.81 15.74
CA THR A 20 17.02 14.86 14.79
C THR A 20 18.24 15.25 13.96
N LEU A 21 18.13 15.12 12.64
CA LEU A 21 19.06 15.73 11.70
C LEU A 21 18.64 17.19 11.45
N ARG A 22 19.58 18.13 11.60
CA ARG A 22 19.47 19.53 11.16
C ARG A 22 20.59 19.79 10.15
N ASN A 23 20.27 20.33 8.98
CA ASN A 23 21.25 20.57 7.90
C ASN A 23 22.13 19.35 7.56
N ASN A 24 21.52 18.16 7.49
CA ASN A 24 22.21 16.89 7.23
C ASN A 24 23.26 16.48 8.27
N GLN A 25 23.28 17.12 9.45
CA GLN A 25 24.11 16.74 10.59
C GLN A 25 23.23 16.18 11.71
N ALA A 26 23.64 15.07 12.30
CA ALA A 26 23.01 14.55 13.51
C ALA A 26 23.36 15.48 14.67
N LEU A 27 22.34 15.99 15.37
CA LEU A 27 22.58 16.59 16.67
C LEU A 27 23.21 15.53 17.57
N PRO A 28 24.30 15.84 18.30
CA PRO A 28 24.92 14.88 19.19
C PRO A 28 23.91 14.43 20.25
N PHE A 29 23.79 13.13 20.41
CA PHE A 29 23.03 12.51 21.48
C PHE A 29 23.89 11.41 22.08
N SER A 30 23.79 11.24 23.40
CA SER A 30 24.50 10.17 24.10
C SER A 30 23.48 9.15 24.59
N VAL A 31 23.82 7.88 24.42
CA VAL A 31 23.02 6.76 24.91
C VAL A 31 23.89 5.96 25.86
N ILE A 32 23.44 5.83 27.09
CA ILE A 32 24.02 4.89 28.04
C ILE A 32 23.18 3.62 27.94
N LEU A 33 23.75 2.58 27.32
CA LEU A 33 23.11 1.27 27.31
C LEU A 33 23.18 0.69 28.73
N GLN A 34 22.05 0.19 29.22
CA GLN A 34 21.99 -0.43 30.54
C GLN A 34 22.56 -1.86 30.44
N PRO A 35 23.61 -2.21 31.21
CA PRO A 35 24.11 -3.59 31.25
C PRO A 35 23.01 -4.50 31.77
N LEU A 36 22.76 -5.62 31.09
CA LEU A 36 21.80 -6.63 31.55
C LEU A 36 22.22 -7.25 32.89
N SER A 37 23.50 -7.16 33.27
CA SER A 37 24.04 -7.61 34.55
C SER A 37 23.77 -6.66 35.73
N ALA A 38 23.51 -5.38 35.47
CA ALA A 38 23.21 -4.38 36.50
C ALA A 38 21.73 -4.42 36.94
N LEU A 39 20.90 -5.07 36.14
CA LEU A 39 19.55 -5.44 36.48
C LEU A 39 19.68 -6.86 37.04
N GLY A 40 19.53 -7.06 38.35
CA GLY A 40 19.81 -8.35 39.02
C GLY A 40 19.26 -9.57 38.28
N GLU A 41 19.84 -10.76 38.48
CA GLU A 41 19.75 -12.00 37.66
C GLU A 41 18.40 -12.34 36.98
N SER A 42 17.29 -11.79 37.46
CA SER A 42 15.97 -11.76 36.80
C SER A 42 15.83 -10.84 35.57
N SER A 43 16.87 -10.11 35.14
CA SER A 43 16.71 -9.00 34.18
C SER A 43 17.64 -9.05 32.95
N LYS A 44 17.95 -10.25 32.47
CA LYS A 44 18.02 -10.46 31.01
C LYS A 44 16.70 -9.91 30.43
N LEU A 45 16.68 -9.32 29.23
CA LEU A 45 15.41 -9.26 28.50
C LEU A 45 14.91 -10.71 28.37
N GLN A 46 13.98 -11.13 29.22
CA GLN A 46 13.39 -12.45 29.16
C GLN A 46 12.25 -12.41 28.16
N GLY A 47 12.56 -12.14 26.89
CA GLY A 47 11.56 -12.15 25.85
C GLY A 47 12.08 -11.74 24.47
N PRO A 48 11.43 -12.18 23.38
CA PRO A 48 11.69 -11.77 22.01
C PRO A 48 11.88 -10.26 21.83
N VAL A 49 12.71 -9.91 20.85
CA VAL A 49 12.76 -8.56 20.27
C VAL A 49 12.21 -8.64 18.85
N PHE A 50 11.05 -8.06 18.64
CA PHE A 50 10.35 -8.06 17.35
C PHE A 50 10.13 -6.63 16.88
N GLN A 51 10.60 -6.27 15.69
CA GLN A 51 10.33 -4.98 15.07
C GLN A 51 9.69 -5.13 13.70
N GLY A 52 9.08 -4.07 13.21
CA GLY A 52 8.68 -4.04 11.82
C GLY A 52 8.42 -2.65 11.29
N ARG A 53 8.25 -2.60 9.96
CA ARG A 53 7.95 -1.40 9.20
C ARG A 53 6.69 -1.61 8.37
N ILE A 54 5.76 -0.67 8.48
CA ILE A 54 4.48 -0.72 7.78
C ILE A 54 4.47 0.34 6.68
N THR A 55 4.28 -0.09 5.45
CA THR A 55 4.20 0.75 4.25
C THR A 55 2.92 0.51 3.47
N ASN A 56 2.57 1.44 2.57
CA ASN A 56 1.56 1.21 1.55
C ASN A 56 2.19 0.57 0.29
N ALA A 57 1.37 0.29 -0.73
CA ALA A 57 1.82 -0.29 -1.99
C ALA A 57 2.84 0.58 -2.77
N SER A 58 2.94 1.89 -2.49
CA SER A 58 3.97 2.77 -3.08
C SER A 58 5.26 2.83 -2.25
N GLY A 59 5.37 2.04 -1.18
CA GLY A 59 6.52 2.03 -0.27
C GLY A 59 6.55 3.20 0.73
N SER A 60 5.51 4.03 0.76
CA SER A 60 5.41 5.14 1.70
C SER A 60 5.04 4.62 3.09
N PRO A 61 5.68 5.11 4.18
CA PRO A 61 5.39 4.65 5.53
C PRO A 61 3.97 5.02 5.97
N ILE A 62 3.33 4.15 6.77
CA ILE A 62 2.01 4.40 7.35
C ILE A 62 2.15 4.59 8.86
N GLN A 63 1.83 5.81 9.33
CA GLN A 63 1.83 6.18 10.75
C GLN A 63 0.52 5.77 11.45
N ASN A 64 0.60 5.57 12.77
CA ASN A 64 -0.53 5.32 13.66
C ASN A 64 -1.34 4.07 13.27
N VAL A 65 -0.69 3.07 12.70
CA VAL A 65 -1.27 1.74 12.52
C VAL A 65 -1.28 1.05 13.86
N SER A 66 -2.43 0.56 14.28
CA SER A 66 -2.59 -0.25 15.49
C SER A 66 -2.06 -1.65 15.21
N VAL A 67 -0.95 -2.01 15.83
CA VAL A 67 -0.28 -3.31 15.72
C VAL A 67 -0.53 -4.10 17.00
N THR A 68 -1.19 -5.25 16.87
CA THR A 68 -1.62 -6.08 18.00
C THR A 68 -1.05 -7.48 17.84
N LEU A 69 -0.46 -8.01 18.90
CA LEU A 69 -0.13 -9.44 19.00
C LEU A 69 -1.28 -10.14 19.69
N LEU A 70 -1.84 -11.14 19.02
CA LEU A 70 -2.89 -12.00 19.52
C LEU A 70 -2.31 -13.40 19.78
N THR A 71 -2.78 -14.10 20.82
CA THR A 71 -2.43 -15.52 20.99
C THR A 71 -2.97 -16.32 19.80
N SER A 72 -2.25 -17.35 19.36
CA SER A 72 -2.70 -18.19 18.24
C SER A 72 -3.87 -19.13 18.59
N ILE A 73 -4.12 -19.38 19.87
CA ILE A 73 -5.13 -20.35 20.34
C ILE A 73 -6.51 -19.72 20.46
N ASN A 74 -6.60 -18.54 21.10
CA ASN A 74 -7.89 -17.91 21.41
C ASN A 74 -7.99 -16.45 20.97
N TYR A 75 -7.02 -15.96 20.19
CA TYR A 75 -6.96 -14.59 19.69
C TYR A 75 -7.05 -13.50 20.78
N SER A 76 -6.63 -13.81 22.01
CA SER A 76 -6.57 -12.82 23.09
C SER A 76 -5.45 -11.82 22.85
N VAL A 77 -5.69 -10.56 23.18
CA VAL A 77 -4.68 -9.50 23.05
C VAL A 77 -3.56 -9.70 24.07
N VAL A 78 -2.34 -9.87 23.58
CA VAL A 78 -1.12 -9.98 24.39
C VAL A 78 -0.45 -8.63 24.54
N ALA A 79 -0.30 -7.92 23.43
CA ALA A 79 0.32 -6.61 23.41
C ALA A 79 -0.22 -5.78 22.24
N LYS A 80 -0.21 -4.45 22.41
CA LYS A 80 -0.65 -3.49 21.39
C LYS A 80 0.34 -2.33 21.31
N ARG A 81 0.63 -1.87 20.09
CA ARG A 81 1.53 -0.75 19.76
C ARG A 81 0.98 0.03 18.59
N ASN A 82 1.48 1.25 18.40
CA ASN A 82 1.19 2.04 17.21
C ASN A 82 2.47 2.27 16.40
N SER A 83 2.37 2.26 15.07
CA SER A 83 3.49 2.66 14.22
C SER A 83 3.77 4.17 14.31
N ASN A 84 5.05 4.56 14.25
CA ASN A 84 5.47 5.96 14.25
C ASN A 84 5.40 6.59 12.84
N GLU A 85 5.85 7.85 12.69
CA GLU A 85 5.88 8.60 11.42
C GLU A 85 6.65 7.90 10.29
N GLN A 86 7.62 7.04 10.64
CA GLN A 86 8.41 6.26 9.69
C GLN A 86 7.79 4.88 9.41
N GLY A 87 6.61 4.60 9.95
CA GLY A 87 5.91 3.32 9.87
C GLY A 87 6.49 2.24 10.78
N MET A 88 7.41 2.59 11.69
CA MET A 88 8.10 1.62 12.53
C MET A 88 7.31 1.28 13.80
N PHE A 89 7.34 0.01 14.21
CA PHE A 89 6.83 -0.48 15.49
C PHE A 89 7.80 -1.51 16.10
N TYR A 90 7.71 -1.74 17.42
CA TYR A 90 8.51 -2.76 18.10
C TYR A 90 7.83 -3.33 19.35
N PHE A 91 8.15 -4.58 19.65
CA PHE A 91 7.84 -5.31 20.89
C PHE A 91 9.16 -5.80 21.48
N ALA A 92 9.37 -5.58 22.78
CA ALA A 92 10.64 -5.92 23.43
C ALA A 92 10.45 -6.15 24.93
N GLY A 93 10.73 -7.38 25.37
CA GLY A 93 10.82 -7.74 26.79
C GLY A 93 9.49 -7.88 27.53
N ASP A 94 8.36 -7.52 26.91
CA ASP A 94 7.00 -7.66 27.46
C ASP A 94 6.16 -8.73 26.76
N VAL A 95 6.78 -9.47 25.84
CA VAL A 95 6.17 -10.57 25.09
C VAL A 95 7.05 -11.80 25.29
N GLN A 96 6.42 -12.96 25.46
CA GLN A 96 7.12 -14.23 25.62
C GLN A 96 7.41 -14.88 24.25
N THR A 97 8.27 -15.89 24.23
CA THR A 97 8.44 -16.73 23.04
C THR A 97 7.19 -17.57 22.79
N GLY A 98 6.82 -17.77 21.54
CA GLY A 98 5.64 -18.55 21.17
C GLY A 98 5.05 -18.17 19.83
N SER A 99 3.94 -18.80 19.49
CA SER A 99 3.20 -18.51 18.26
C SER A 99 2.11 -17.47 18.50
N TYR A 100 2.04 -16.48 17.63
CA TYR A 100 1.12 -15.36 17.71
C TYR A 100 0.50 -15.07 16.35
N THR A 101 -0.65 -14.39 16.36
CA THR A 101 -1.18 -13.72 15.18
C THR A 101 -0.89 -12.23 15.30
N LEU A 102 -0.09 -11.71 14.38
CA LEU A 102 0.13 -10.28 14.20
C LEU A 102 -1.06 -9.68 13.46
N PHE A 103 -1.73 -8.74 14.08
CA PHE A 103 -2.87 -8.03 13.53
C PHE A 103 -2.55 -6.54 13.39
N CYS A 104 -2.65 -6.00 12.18
CA CYS A 104 -2.48 -4.57 11.93
C CYS A 104 -3.76 -3.94 11.39
N GLU A 105 -4.18 -2.83 12.02
CA GLU A 105 -5.40 -2.12 11.67
C GLU A 105 -5.16 -0.61 11.58
N LYS A 106 -5.72 0.00 10.52
CA LYS A 106 -5.78 1.44 10.34
C LYS A 106 -7.03 1.79 9.54
N PRO A 107 -7.87 2.73 9.99
CA PRO A 107 -8.98 3.23 9.18
C PRO A 107 -8.50 3.71 7.80
N GLY A 108 -9.19 3.25 6.76
CA GLY A 108 -8.82 3.51 5.36
C GLY A 108 -7.85 2.49 4.75
N PHE A 109 -7.48 1.42 5.46
CA PHE A 109 -6.65 0.33 4.95
C PHE A 109 -7.29 -1.03 5.22
N LYS A 110 -7.04 -2.00 4.33
CA LYS A 110 -7.45 -3.39 4.56
C LYS A 110 -6.70 -3.90 5.78
N PRO A 111 -7.38 -4.58 6.73
CA PRO A 111 -6.69 -5.15 7.87
C PRO A 111 -5.68 -6.23 7.42
N TYR A 112 -4.56 -6.32 8.13
CA TYR A 112 -3.49 -7.28 7.85
C TYR A 112 -3.36 -8.29 8.98
N TYR A 113 -3.17 -9.56 8.62
CA TYR A 113 -2.99 -10.66 9.56
C TYR A 113 -1.83 -11.55 9.09
N GLU A 114 -0.96 -11.93 10.02
CA GLU A 114 0.13 -12.88 9.77
C GLU A 114 0.34 -13.75 11.01
N ASN A 115 0.49 -15.06 10.82
CA ASN A 115 0.93 -15.94 11.91
C ASN A 115 2.46 -15.87 12.02
N ILE A 116 2.96 -15.53 13.19
CA ILE A 116 4.39 -15.39 13.48
C ILE A 116 4.78 -16.26 14.66
N THR A 117 6.05 -16.67 14.71
CA THR A 117 6.65 -17.33 15.87
C THR A 117 7.76 -16.45 16.40
N LEU A 118 7.62 -16.01 17.64
CA LEU A 118 8.62 -15.22 18.34
C LEU A 118 9.53 -16.15 19.14
N ASP A 119 10.84 -16.00 18.98
CA ASP A 119 11.87 -16.72 19.74
C ASP A 119 12.79 -15.73 20.46
N GLN A 120 13.89 -16.19 21.08
CA GLN A 120 14.81 -15.30 21.80
C GLN A 120 15.69 -14.43 20.87
N SER A 121 15.59 -14.60 19.55
CA SER A 121 16.36 -13.83 18.59
C SER A 121 15.73 -12.48 18.27
N PHE A 122 16.51 -11.64 17.60
CA PHE A 122 16.00 -10.41 17.01
C PHE A 122 15.31 -10.73 15.69
N GLN A 123 14.06 -10.31 15.55
CA GLN A 123 13.24 -10.55 14.36
C GLN A 123 12.70 -9.23 13.78
N GLU A 124 12.67 -9.15 12.44
CA GLU A 124 12.15 -7.99 11.70
C GLU A 124 11.13 -8.41 10.65
N ARG A 125 10.08 -7.60 10.44
CA ARG A 125 9.06 -7.80 9.39
C ARG A 125 8.71 -6.51 8.65
N ASN A 126 8.62 -6.61 7.33
CA ASN A 126 8.08 -5.56 6.47
C ASN A 126 6.63 -5.92 6.12
N ILE A 127 5.71 -4.99 6.36
CA ILE A 127 4.28 -5.19 6.17
C ILE A 127 3.78 -4.15 5.17
N THR A 128 3.11 -4.61 4.12
CA THR A 128 2.47 -3.74 3.14
C THR A 128 0.96 -3.78 3.34
N MET A 129 0.35 -2.67 3.76
CA MET A 129 -1.11 -2.55 3.86
C MET A 129 -1.69 -1.90 2.60
N GLU A 130 -2.80 -2.45 2.11
CA GLU A 130 -3.52 -1.91 0.96
C GLU A 130 -4.54 -0.87 1.41
N LYS A 131 -4.57 0.30 0.77
CA LYS A 131 -5.58 1.33 1.06
C LYS A 131 -6.96 0.83 0.62
N ILE A 132 -7.97 0.97 1.47
CA ILE A 132 -9.37 0.79 1.07
C ILE A 132 -9.76 2.03 0.24
N PRO A 133 -10.30 1.85 -0.97
CA PRO A 133 -10.83 2.98 -1.73
C PRO A 133 -11.94 3.68 -0.94
N GLU A 134 -11.74 4.96 -0.60
CA GLU A 134 -12.71 5.77 0.17
C GLU A 134 -14.05 5.96 -0.57
N LYS A 135 -14.03 5.78 -1.90
CA LYS A 135 -15.21 5.75 -2.77
C LYS A 135 -15.04 4.61 -3.76
N LEU A 136 -16.14 3.97 -4.16
CA LEU A 136 -16.11 3.07 -5.31
C LEU A 136 -15.85 3.88 -6.59
N PRO A 137 -15.14 3.32 -7.58
CA PRO A 137 -15.05 3.95 -8.89
C PRO A 137 -16.45 4.08 -9.50
N VAL A 138 -16.68 5.13 -10.28
CA VAL A 138 -17.93 5.29 -11.02
C VAL A 138 -17.95 4.42 -12.27
N LEU A 139 -16.77 4.13 -12.83
CA LEU A 139 -16.59 3.36 -14.05
C LEU A 139 -15.32 2.50 -13.97
N VAL A 140 -15.44 1.23 -14.34
CA VAL A 140 -14.31 0.30 -14.49
C VAL A 140 -14.37 -0.41 -15.83
N GLY A 141 -13.27 -1.02 -16.24
CA GLY A 141 -13.24 -1.73 -17.50
C GLY A 141 -11.88 -2.28 -17.89
N MET A 142 -11.83 -2.80 -19.12
CA MET A 142 -10.59 -3.19 -19.78
C MET A 142 -10.54 -2.64 -21.20
N VAL A 143 -9.33 -2.34 -21.66
CA VAL A 143 -9.04 -2.09 -23.07
C VAL A 143 -8.15 -3.21 -23.59
N PHE A 144 -8.51 -3.76 -24.73
CA PHE A 144 -7.78 -4.81 -25.42
C PHE A 144 -7.15 -4.28 -26.70
N GLY A 145 -5.98 -4.82 -27.02
CA GLY A 145 -5.32 -4.63 -28.31
C GLY A 145 -5.85 -5.60 -29.37
N PRO A 146 -5.31 -5.53 -30.60
CA PRO A 146 -5.68 -6.42 -31.70
C PRO A 146 -5.34 -7.89 -31.44
N ASP A 147 -4.36 -8.14 -30.58
CA ASP A 147 -3.94 -9.48 -30.13
C ASP A 147 -4.83 -10.06 -29.02
N GLY A 148 -5.88 -9.33 -28.63
CA GLY A 148 -6.77 -9.71 -27.53
C GLY A 148 -6.18 -9.53 -26.14
N LYS A 149 -4.94 -9.05 -26.01
CA LYS A 149 -4.30 -8.79 -24.71
C LYS A 149 -4.67 -7.42 -24.18
N GLY A 150 -4.55 -7.25 -22.86
CA GLY A 150 -4.74 -5.95 -22.22
C GLY A 150 -3.79 -4.90 -22.79
N LEU A 151 -4.34 -3.76 -23.21
CA LEU A 151 -3.57 -2.70 -23.85
C LEU A 151 -3.22 -1.62 -22.83
N GLU A 152 -2.01 -1.71 -22.28
CA GLU A 152 -1.43 -0.77 -21.31
C GLU A 152 -1.34 0.67 -21.82
N GLY A 153 -1.48 1.65 -20.93
CA GLY A 153 -1.25 3.07 -21.24
C GLY A 153 -2.23 3.62 -22.28
N THR A 154 -3.44 3.08 -22.34
CA THR A 154 -4.57 3.66 -23.08
C THR A 154 -5.27 4.66 -22.18
N MET A 155 -5.48 5.88 -22.66
CA MET A 155 -6.27 6.89 -21.96
C MET A 155 -7.75 6.51 -22.08
N VAL A 156 -8.45 6.42 -20.96
CA VAL A 156 -9.92 6.27 -20.92
C VAL A 156 -10.51 7.47 -20.20
N ALA A 157 -11.46 8.15 -20.82
CA ALA A 157 -12.02 9.41 -20.34
C ALA A 157 -13.55 9.42 -20.40
N ILE A 158 -14.18 9.96 -19.36
CA ILE A 158 -15.58 10.41 -19.39
C ILE A 158 -15.57 11.83 -19.95
N ILE A 159 -16.09 12.02 -21.16
CA ILE A 159 -15.91 13.27 -21.91
C ILE A 159 -16.57 14.44 -21.19
N GLU A 160 -17.80 14.26 -20.71
CA GLU A 160 -18.61 15.33 -20.13
C GLU A 160 -18.01 15.91 -18.85
N THR A 161 -17.43 15.04 -18.00
CA THR A 161 -16.84 15.47 -16.72
C THR A 161 -15.35 15.74 -16.80
N ARG A 162 -14.72 15.35 -17.93
CA ARG A 162 -13.27 15.39 -18.20
C ARG A 162 -12.44 14.56 -17.21
N ASP A 163 -13.06 13.59 -16.55
CA ASP A 163 -12.35 12.66 -15.68
C ASP A 163 -11.77 11.52 -16.52
N TYR A 164 -10.49 11.21 -16.31
CA TYR A 164 -9.79 10.18 -17.09
C TYR A 164 -8.82 9.38 -16.23
N ASN A 165 -8.45 8.20 -16.73
CA ASN A 165 -7.37 7.41 -16.19
C ASN A 165 -6.68 6.63 -17.32
N TYR A 166 -5.48 6.11 -17.06
CA TYR A 166 -4.77 5.24 -17.99
C TYR A 166 -4.93 3.77 -17.60
N THR A 167 -4.94 2.88 -18.60
CA THR A 167 -4.95 1.44 -18.35
C THR A 167 -3.63 0.96 -17.77
N THR A 168 -3.71 0.00 -16.84
CA THR A 168 -2.56 -0.73 -16.27
C THR A 168 -1.93 -1.66 -17.30
N LYS A 169 -0.82 -2.33 -16.94
CA LYS A 169 -0.15 -3.36 -17.75
C LYS A 169 -1.09 -4.45 -18.28
N ASN A 170 -2.15 -4.77 -17.55
CA ASN A 170 -3.12 -5.80 -17.93
C ASN A 170 -4.34 -5.22 -18.67
N GLY A 171 -4.28 -3.96 -19.08
CA GLY A 171 -5.35 -3.27 -19.81
C GLY A 171 -6.53 -2.81 -18.95
N SER A 172 -6.51 -3.03 -17.63
CA SER A 172 -7.60 -2.62 -16.73
C SER A 172 -7.54 -1.13 -16.39
N PHE A 173 -8.69 -0.51 -16.11
CA PHE A 173 -8.77 0.87 -15.61
C PHE A 173 -9.89 1.04 -14.59
N SER A 174 -9.84 2.14 -13.83
CA SER A 174 -10.90 2.58 -12.91
C SER A 174 -10.93 4.09 -12.86
N ILE A 175 -12.10 4.70 -13.08
CA ILE A 175 -12.31 6.15 -13.01
C ILE A 175 -13.15 6.46 -11.77
N TYR A 176 -12.64 7.37 -10.96
CA TYR A 176 -13.34 7.96 -9.82
C TYR A 176 -13.77 9.37 -10.20
N SER A 177 -14.99 9.75 -9.84
CA SER A 177 -15.51 11.09 -10.11
C SER A 177 -16.50 11.51 -9.04
N ASN A 178 -16.46 12.79 -8.67
CA ASN A 178 -17.49 13.46 -7.87
C ASN A 178 -18.46 14.30 -8.73
N LYS A 179 -18.22 14.38 -10.04
CA LYS A 179 -19.04 15.14 -11.01
C LYS A 179 -20.03 14.26 -11.76
N VAL A 180 -19.86 12.94 -11.66
CA VAL A 180 -20.75 11.95 -12.27
C VAL A 180 -21.98 11.76 -11.40
N GLU A 181 -23.15 11.91 -12.01
CA GLU A 181 -24.45 11.69 -11.41
C GLU A 181 -24.94 10.26 -11.69
N ARG A 182 -25.44 9.61 -10.64
CA ARG A 182 -25.96 8.24 -10.70
C ARG A 182 -27.24 8.18 -11.54
N GLY A 183 -27.39 7.14 -12.36
CA GLY A 183 -28.52 6.98 -13.29
C GLY A 183 -28.40 7.73 -14.62
N LYS A 184 -27.37 8.56 -14.82
CA LYS A 184 -27.12 9.25 -16.09
C LYS A 184 -26.23 8.43 -17.03
N THR A 185 -26.40 8.68 -18.33
CA THR A 185 -25.58 8.08 -19.39
C THR A 185 -24.51 9.07 -19.82
N TYR A 186 -23.26 8.60 -19.88
CA TYR A 186 -22.09 9.38 -20.23
C TYR A 186 -21.39 8.82 -21.47
N THR A 187 -20.61 9.66 -22.14
CA THR A 187 -19.78 9.29 -23.28
C THR A 187 -18.37 8.98 -22.81
N VAL A 188 -17.93 7.74 -23.05
CA VAL A 188 -16.61 7.25 -22.65
C VAL A 188 -15.73 7.05 -23.88
N LEU A 189 -14.59 7.73 -23.90
CA LEU A 189 -13.56 7.64 -24.94
C LEU A 189 -12.43 6.73 -24.47
N ALA A 190 -11.98 5.81 -25.31
CA ALA A 190 -10.70 5.13 -25.20
C ALA A 190 -9.77 5.59 -26.34
N PHE A 191 -8.60 6.10 -25.97
CA PHE A 191 -7.63 6.68 -26.91
C PHE A 191 -6.20 6.23 -26.60
N LYS A 192 -5.48 5.81 -27.63
CA LYS A 192 -4.05 5.55 -27.58
C LYS A 192 -3.41 5.96 -28.90
N LYS A 193 -2.28 6.67 -28.85
CA LYS A 193 -1.51 7.05 -30.05
C LYS A 193 -1.19 5.80 -30.88
N GLY A 194 -1.44 5.86 -32.19
CA GLY A 194 -1.24 4.75 -33.11
C GLY A 194 -2.41 3.76 -33.20
N TYR A 195 -3.49 4.00 -32.45
CA TYR A 195 -4.73 3.22 -32.52
C TYR A 195 -5.91 4.11 -32.90
N LEU A 196 -6.92 3.52 -33.56
CA LEU A 196 -8.20 4.17 -33.80
C LEU A 196 -8.93 4.36 -32.46
N PRO A 197 -9.37 5.59 -32.12
CA PRO A 197 -10.14 5.82 -30.90
C PRO A 197 -11.47 5.07 -30.93
N GLN A 198 -11.98 4.75 -29.75
CA GLN A 198 -13.30 4.15 -29.58
C GLN A 198 -14.13 4.97 -28.59
N ILE A 199 -15.42 5.10 -28.89
CA ILE A 199 -16.36 5.85 -28.04
C ILE A 199 -17.54 4.94 -27.73
N LYS A 200 -17.97 4.89 -26.46
CA LYS A 200 -19.15 4.15 -26.00
C LYS A 200 -19.98 5.01 -25.06
N LYS A 201 -21.31 4.83 -25.12
CA LYS A 201 -22.23 5.38 -24.11
C LYS A 201 -22.35 4.39 -22.96
N VAL A 202 -22.22 4.88 -21.73
CA VAL A 202 -22.29 4.05 -20.52
C VAL A 202 -23.20 4.70 -19.49
N THR A 203 -24.20 3.97 -19.03
CA THR A 203 -25.09 4.41 -17.94
C THR A 203 -24.49 4.05 -16.59
N ILE A 204 -24.38 5.05 -15.72
CA ILE A 204 -23.90 4.84 -14.35
C ILE A 204 -25.06 4.33 -13.51
N PRO A 205 -24.92 3.20 -12.78
CA PRO A 205 -26.00 2.66 -11.96
C PRO A 205 -26.53 3.69 -10.96
N ARG A 206 -27.85 3.67 -10.69
CA ARG A 206 -28.46 4.51 -9.63
C ARG A 206 -27.96 4.12 -8.23
N ASN A 207 -27.69 2.84 -8.02
CA ASN A 207 -27.22 2.30 -6.75
C ASN A 207 -25.72 2.59 -6.57
N GLU A 208 -25.36 3.25 -5.46
CA GLU A 208 -23.99 3.66 -5.16
C GLU A 208 -23.04 2.49 -4.92
N THR A 209 -23.56 1.32 -4.54
CA THR A 209 -22.76 0.09 -4.39
C THR A 209 -22.45 -0.60 -5.72
N GLN A 210 -23.12 -0.19 -6.80
CA GLN A 210 -22.88 -0.71 -8.14
C GLN A 210 -21.94 0.19 -8.93
N VAL A 211 -21.11 -0.44 -9.76
CA VAL A 211 -20.09 0.21 -10.58
C VAL A 211 -20.37 -0.07 -12.05
N ALA A 212 -20.34 0.96 -12.88
CA ALA A 212 -20.51 0.79 -14.32
C ALA A 212 -19.32 0.05 -14.93
N LYS A 213 -19.56 -0.81 -15.92
CA LYS A 213 -18.52 -1.56 -16.63
C LYS A 213 -18.54 -1.23 -18.12
N VAL A 214 -17.35 -1.09 -18.72
CA VAL A 214 -17.22 -0.93 -20.17
C VAL A 214 -15.92 -1.57 -20.68
N TYR A 215 -15.96 -2.11 -21.89
CA TYR A 215 -14.82 -2.78 -22.51
C TYR A 215 -14.57 -2.22 -23.92
N PHE A 216 -13.31 -2.07 -24.30
CA PHE A 216 -12.91 -1.54 -25.62
C PHE A 216 -11.93 -2.47 -26.32
N TRP A 217 -12.00 -2.51 -27.65
CA TRP A 217 -10.99 -3.11 -28.52
C TRP A 217 -10.45 -2.03 -29.45
N LEU A 218 -9.14 -1.77 -29.35
CA LEU A 218 -8.46 -0.76 -30.14
C LEU A 218 -7.65 -1.43 -31.26
N TYR A 219 -7.86 -0.97 -32.49
CA TYR A 219 -7.14 -1.44 -33.68
C TYR A 219 -6.12 -0.41 -34.14
N ARG A 220 -4.97 -0.86 -34.67
CA ARG A 220 -3.90 0.06 -35.12
C ARG A 220 -4.39 0.90 -36.30
N LEU A 221 -4.02 2.18 -36.31
CA LEU A 221 -4.14 3.04 -37.48
C LEU A 221 -3.24 2.49 -38.59
N ARG A 222 -3.83 2.05 -39.72
CA ARG A 222 -3.06 1.77 -40.94
C ARG A 222 -2.93 3.07 -41.71
N LEU A 223 -1.72 3.59 -41.84
CA LEU A 223 -1.40 4.61 -42.82
C LEU A 223 -1.34 3.91 -44.19
N PHE A 224 -2.33 4.14 -45.05
CA PHE A 224 -2.17 3.84 -46.47
C PHE A 224 -1.28 4.94 -47.05
N MET A 225 -0.04 4.63 -47.41
CA MET A 225 0.72 5.45 -48.35
C MET A 225 0.20 5.13 -49.76
N PRO A 226 -0.35 6.09 -50.53
CA PRO A 226 -0.60 5.85 -51.93
C PRO A 226 0.75 5.69 -52.64
N ILE A 227 0.95 4.53 -53.29
CA ILE A 227 2.03 4.38 -54.27
C ILE A 227 1.60 5.21 -55.48
N ILE A 228 2.14 6.42 -55.60
CA ILE A 228 2.09 7.14 -56.87
C ILE A 228 3.10 6.43 -57.77
N SER A 229 2.61 5.52 -58.63
CA SER A 229 3.38 5.04 -59.76
C SER A 229 3.33 6.13 -60.84
N VAL A 230 4.44 6.82 -61.03
CA VAL A 230 4.66 7.66 -62.22
C VAL A 230 5.11 6.70 -63.31
N HIS A 231 4.28 6.52 -64.34
CA HIS A 231 4.69 6.01 -65.66
C HIS A 231 5.07 7.19 -66.53
#